data_AF-A0A060I8Z8-F1
#
_entry.id   AF-A0A060I8Z8-F1
#
_cell.length_a   1.000
_cell.length_b   1.000
_cell.length_c   1.000
_cell.angle_alpha   90.00
_cell.angle_beta   90.00
_cell.angle_gamma   90.00
#
_symmetry.space_group_name_H-M   'P 1'
#
loop_
_entity.id
_entity.type
_entity.pdbx_description
1 polymer ?
#
loop_
_entity_poly.entity_id
_entity_poly.type
_entity_poly.pdbx_seq_one_letter_code
_entity_poly.pdbx_strand_id
1 'polypeptide(L)'
;MTAASRIPFEKLKDAPDGTVPVLALETRPRHFSLRNSDDEKTDGRGIEWVASKFQTVMKLRSAHQEFHIASSALDAGQFLPNDALALISLWGALEALFSPSTSELKFRVSALIASYLHDPGQERAEAQKRIAALYDKRSAAAHGKPRHVPDDLVASFNLLRSCLMKMINEGRVPTKDELQNRLFGAA
;
A
#
# COMPACT_ATOMS: atom_id res chain seq x y z
N MET A 1 -3.35 -17.84 11.85
CA MET A 1 -2.63 -18.36 10.67
C MET A 1 -2.13 -19.75 11.00
N THR A 2 -2.75 -20.76 10.41
CA THR A 2 -2.37 -22.17 10.63
C THR A 2 -1.46 -22.60 9.49
N ALA A 3 -0.27 -23.10 9.82
CA ALA A 3 0.71 -23.57 8.84
C ALA A 3 1.09 -25.03 9.13
N ALA A 4 1.14 -25.84 8.07
CA ALA A 4 1.61 -27.21 8.11
C ALA A 4 3.07 -27.27 7.64
N SER A 5 3.88 -28.03 8.36
CA SER A 5 5.25 -28.35 7.97
C SER A 5 5.44 -29.86 8.05
N ARG A 6 6.28 -30.41 7.15
CA ARG A 6 6.65 -31.82 7.18
C ARG A 6 7.64 -32.17 8.30
N ILE A 7 8.24 -31.16 8.93
CA ILE A 7 9.12 -31.30 10.10
C ILE A 7 8.69 -30.30 11.21
N PRO A 8 9.05 -30.56 12.49
CA PRO A 8 8.78 -29.61 13.57
C PRO A 8 9.33 -28.21 13.26
N PHE A 9 8.56 -27.16 13.57
CA PHE A 9 8.91 -25.77 13.23
C PHE A 9 10.27 -25.33 13.78
N GLU A 10 10.64 -25.80 14.98
CA GLU A 10 11.92 -25.49 15.62
C GLU A 10 13.13 -26.00 14.84
N LYS A 11 12.96 -27.05 14.03
CA LYS A 11 14.01 -27.67 13.21
C LYS A 11 14.11 -27.08 11.80
N LEU A 12 13.20 -26.17 11.43
CA LEU A 12 13.21 -25.54 10.09
C LEU A 12 14.46 -24.70 9.87
N LYS A 13 15.00 -24.07 10.93
CA LYS A 13 16.22 -23.25 10.85
C LYS A 13 17.47 -24.02 10.42
N ASP A 14 17.45 -25.34 10.64
CA ASP A 14 18.57 -26.24 10.35
C ASP A 14 18.37 -26.97 9.00
N ALA A 15 17.20 -26.81 8.37
CA ALA A 15 16.89 -27.43 7.09
C ALA A 15 17.49 -26.64 5.93
N PRO A 16 17.99 -27.30 4.86
CA PRO A 16 18.46 -26.60 3.68
C PRO A 16 17.33 -25.79 3.02
N ASP A 17 17.64 -24.58 2.58
CA ASP A 17 16.66 -23.67 1.99
C ASP A 17 15.85 -24.31 0.87
N GLY A 18 14.52 -24.17 0.94
CA GLY A 18 13.58 -24.66 -0.07
C GLY A 18 13.28 -26.16 -0.03
N THR A 19 13.88 -26.93 0.88
CA THR A 19 13.65 -28.39 0.97
C THR A 19 12.41 -28.78 1.78
N VAL A 20 11.96 -27.91 2.69
CA VAL A 20 10.75 -28.13 3.48
C VAL A 20 9.71 -27.05 3.14
N PRO A 21 8.68 -27.38 2.34
CA PRO A 21 7.61 -26.43 2.09
C PRO A 21 6.77 -26.27 3.37
N VAL A 22 6.73 -25.05 3.90
CA VAL A 22 5.75 -24.65 4.91
C VAL A 22 4.48 -24.23 4.17
N LEU A 23 3.42 -25.01 4.32
CA LEU A 23 2.15 -24.77 3.63
C LEU A 23 1.17 -24.05 4.57
N ALA A 24 0.78 -22.83 4.23
CA ALA A 24 -0.30 -22.14 4.94
C ALA A 24 -1.65 -22.77 4.54
N LEU A 25 -2.39 -23.31 5.53
CA LEU A 25 -3.63 -24.07 5.31
C LEU A 25 -4.84 -23.19 4.98
N GLU A 26 -4.87 -21.95 5.46
CA GLU A 26 -6.00 -21.03 5.35
C GLU A 26 -5.67 -19.86 4.42
N THR A 27 -5.28 -20.14 3.18
CA THR A 27 -5.01 -19.08 2.20
C THR A 27 -6.13 -19.02 1.18
N ARG A 28 -6.87 -17.90 1.17
CA ARG A 28 -7.60 -17.53 -0.05
C ARG A 28 -6.57 -17.42 -1.18
N PRO A 29 -6.86 -17.94 -2.39
CA PRO A 29 -5.95 -17.79 -3.51
C PRO A 29 -5.76 -16.29 -3.78
N ARG A 30 -4.51 -15.88 -4.00
CA ARG A 30 -4.21 -14.53 -4.47
C ARG A 30 -4.74 -14.40 -5.88
N HIS A 31 -5.59 -13.42 -6.13
CA HIS A 31 -6.14 -13.16 -7.46
C HIS A 31 -5.08 -12.56 -8.39
N PHE A 32 -4.25 -11.66 -7.85
CA PHE A 32 -3.03 -11.21 -8.50
C PHE A 32 -1.86 -11.33 -7.52
N SER A 33 -0.71 -11.78 -8.02
CA SER A 33 0.47 -11.97 -7.17
C SER A 33 1.23 -10.66 -7.04
N LEU A 34 1.20 -10.04 -5.85
CA LEU A 34 2.22 -9.05 -5.49
C LEU A 34 3.55 -9.77 -5.29
N ARG A 35 4.53 -9.44 -6.13
CA ARG A 35 5.88 -9.98 -6.09
C ARG A 35 6.90 -8.86 -6.26
N ASN A 36 8.14 -9.13 -5.87
CA ASN A 36 9.25 -8.26 -6.23
C ASN A 36 9.44 -8.31 -7.75
N SER A 37 9.95 -7.22 -8.34
CA SER A 37 10.13 -7.06 -9.80
C SER A 37 10.86 -8.24 -10.46
N ASP A 38 11.77 -8.86 -9.73
CA ASP A 38 12.68 -9.90 -10.23
C ASP A 38 12.37 -11.29 -9.67
N ASP A 39 11.18 -11.48 -9.07
CA ASP A 39 10.81 -12.69 -8.31
C ASP A 39 11.83 -13.08 -7.21
N GLU A 40 12.69 -12.12 -6.83
CA GLU A 40 13.76 -12.35 -5.87
C GLU A 40 13.19 -12.51 -4.46
N LYS A 41 13.65 -13.57 -3.77
CA LYS A 41 13.36 -13.76 -2.36
C LYS A 41 14.00 -12.61 -1.57
N THR A 42 13.34 -12.18 -0.50
CA THR A 42 13.95 -11.23 0.42
C THR A 42 15.26 -11.81 0.97
N ASP A 43 16.32 -11.00 0.95
CA ASP A 43 17.59 -11.35 1.58
C ASP A 43 17.53 -11.09 3.10
N GLY A 44 18.63 -11.41 3.80
CA GLY A 44 18.76 -11.18 5.25
C GLY A 44 18.58 -9.71 5.64
N ARG A 45 18.97 -8.76 4.78
CA ARG A 45 18.81 -7.32 5.02
C ARG A 45 17.33 -6.93 4.98
N GLY A 46 16.56 -7.48 4.05
CA GLY A 46 15.11 -7.26 3.99
C GLY A 46 14.39 -7.81 5.21
N ILE A 47 14.79 -9.00 5.70
CA ILE A 47 14.25 -9.57 6.94
C ILE A 47 14.60 -8.69 8.15
N GLU A 48 15.86 -8.23 8.23
CA GLU A 48 16.31 -7.33 9.30
C GLU A 48 15.56 -6.00 9.27
N TRP A 49 15.33 -5.43 8.09
CA TRP A 49 14.51 -4.22 7.93
C TRP A 49 13.09 -4.44 8.44
N VAL A 50 12.44 -5.55 8.06
CA VAL A 50 11.09 -5.90 8.55
C VAL A 50 11.08 -6.03 10.07
N ALA A 51 12.06 -6.74 10.65
CA ALA A 51 12.18 -6.88 12.09
C ALA A 51 12.35 -5.51 12.79
N SER A 52 13.19 -4.64 12.25
CA SER A 52 13.44 -3.30 12.79
C SER A 52 12.21 -2.39 12.74
N LYS A 53 11.34 -2.54 11.73
CA LYS A 53 10.14 -1.72 11.54
C LYS A 53 8.87 -2.34 12.12
N PHE A 54 8.91 -3.60 12.56
CA PHE A 54 7.73 -4.32 13.03
C PHE A 54 7.00 -3.59 14.16
N GLN A 55 7.73 -3.18 15.21
CA GLN A 55 7.17 -2.44 16.33
C GLN A 55 6.60 -1.08 15.91
N THR A 56 7.29 -0.37 15.02
CA THR A 56 6.81 0.89 14.44
C THR A 56 5.48 0.70 13.74
N VAL A 57 5.35 -0.32 12.88
CA VAL A 57 4.10 -0.62 12.17
C VAL A 57 2.97 -0.95 13.15
N MET A 58 3.24 -1.74 14.20
CA MET A 58 2.24 -2.07 15.21
C MET A 58 1.75 -0.82 15.96
N LYS A 59 2.67 0.08 16.32
CA LYS A 59 2.33 1.36 16.94
C LYS A 59 1.48 2.23 15.99
N LEU A 60 1.87 2.36 14.73
CA LEU A 60 1.13 3.15 13.74
C LEU A 60 -0.28 2.59 13.52
N ARG A 61 -0.42 1.26 13.39
CA ARG A 61 -1.75 0.62 13.21
C ARG A 61 -2.66 0.75 14.42
N SER A 62 -2.11 0.81 15.65
CA SER A 62 -2.91 0.95 16.86
C SER A 62 -3.29 2.41 17.16
N ALA A 63 -2.42 3.36 16.82
CA ALA A 63 -2.65 4.77 17.07
C ALA A 63 -3.45 5.50 15.98
N HIS A 64 -3.39 5.02 14.73
CA HIS A 64 -3.96 5.71 13.57
C HIS A 64 -4.91 4.81 12.77
N GLN A 65 -6.20 5.10 12.82
CA GLN A 65 -7.24 4.31 12.16
C GLN A 65 -7.07 4.34 10.62
N GLU A 66 -6.74 5.49 10.07
CA GLU A 66 -6.48 5.69 8.65
C GLU A 66 -5.31 4.82 8.14
N PHE A 67 -4.23 4.70 8.92
CA PHE A 67 -3.11 3.83 8.62
C PHE A 67 -3.47 2.34 8.76
N HIS A 68 -4.29 2.00 9.77
CA HIS A 68 -4.81 0.65 9.92
C HIS A 68 -5.65 0.23 8.71
N ILE A 69 -6.59 1.08 8.27
CA ILE A 69 -7.42 0.84 7.09
C ILE A 69 -6.54 0.70 5.85
N ALA A 70 -5.58 1.61 5.66
CA ALA A 70 -4.70 1.59 4.50
C ALA A 70 -3.82 0.34 4.41
N SER A 71 -3.15 -0.03 5.50
CA SER A 71 -2.35 -1.26 5.56
C SER A 71 -3.20 -2.51 5.34
N SER A 72 -4.42 -2.54 5.87
CA SER A 72 -5.35 -3.67 5.69
C SER A 72 -5.91 -3.74 4.26
N ALA A 73 -6.17 -2.60 3.61
CA ALA A 73 -6.60 -2.55 2.22
C ALA A 73 -5.50 -3.04 1.27
N LEU A 74 -4.24 -2.68 1.54
CA LEU A 74 -3.09 -3.17 0.79
C LEU A 74 -2.94 -4.70 0.92
N ASP A 75 -3.09 -5.24 2.14
CA ASP A 75 -2.98 -6.69 2.39
C ASP A 75 -4.15 -7.48 1.78
N ALA A 76 -5.39 -7.02 2.01
CA ALA A 76 -6.60 -7.71 1.58
C ALA A 76 -6.83 -7.61 0.06
N GLY A 77 -6.37 -6.53 -0.57
CA GLY A 77 -6.66 -6.24 -1.98
C GLY A 77 -6.21 -7.33 -2.94
N GLN A 78 -5.10 -8.03 -2.65
CA GLN A 78 -4.58 -9.16 -3.44
C GLN A 78 -5.48 -10.39 -3.48
N PHE A 79 -6.47 -10.47 -2.59
CA PHE A 79 -7.41 -11.58 -2.50
C PHE A 79 -8.78 -11.24 -3.08
N LEU A 80 -8.98 -10.02 -3.58
CA LEU A 80 -10.23 -9.62 -4.21
C LEU A 80 -10.23 -10.06 -5.69
N PRO A 81 -11.21 -10.89 -6.11
CA PRO A 81 -11.31 -11.36 -7.50
C PRO A 81 -11.84 -10.31 -8.49
N ASN A 82 -12.21 -9.13 -7.99
CA ASN A 82 -12.78 -8.07 -8.79
C ASN A 82 -11.92 -6.81 -8.65
N ASP A 83 -11.21 -6.48 -9.72
CA ASP A 83 -10.31 -5.33 -9.81
C ASP A 83 -11.01 -4.01 -9.47
N ALA A 84 -12.29 -3.85 -9.82
CA ALA A 84 -13.05 -2.66 -9.46
C ALA A 84 -13.22 -2.53 -7.95
N LEU A 85 -13.51 -3.64 -7.25
CA LEU A 85 -13.62 -3.64 -5.79
C LEU A 85 -12.27 -3.40 -5.12
N ALA A 86 -11.19 -3.98 -5.68
CA ALA A 86 -9.84 -3.73 -5.21
C ALA A 86 -9.46 -2.25 -5.37
N LEU A 87 -9.70 -1.64 -6.53
CA LEU A 87 -9.51 -0.21 -6.76
C LEU A 87 -10.31 0.65 -5.78
N ILE A 88 -11.59 0.36 -5.57
CA ILE A 88 -12.44 1.10 -4.63
C ILE A 88 -11.86 1.02 -3.21
N SER A 89 -11.40 -0.15 -2.78
CA SER A 89 -10.79 -0.37 -1.46
C SER A 89 -9.49 0.43 -1.28
N LEU A 90 -8.57 0.34 -2.24
CA LEU A 90 -7.29 1.05 -2.20
C LEU A 90 -7.46 2.57 -2.19
N TRP A 91 -8.37 3.09 -3.01
CA TRP A 91 -8.62 4.53 -3.08
C TRP A 91 -9.42 5.04 -1.88
N GLY A 92 -10.32 4.24 -1.32
CA GLY A 92 -10.95 4.56 -0.04
C GLY A 92 -9.91 4.72 1.09
N ALA A 93 -8.88 3.86 1.09
CA ALA A 93 -7.73 3.99 2.00
C ALA A 93 -6.89 5.25 1.73
N LEU A 94 -6.56 5.54 0.46
CA LEU A 94 -5.85 6.78 0.08
C LEU A 94 -6.64 8.03 0.46
N GLU A 95 -7.95 8.04 0.24
CA GLU A 95 -8.84 9.13 0.64
C GLU A 95 -8.84 9.30 2.17
N ALA A 96 -8.90 8.22 2.95
CA ALA A 96 -8.82 8.30 4.42
C ALA A 96 -7.51 8.94 4.89
N LEU A 97 -6.38 8.57 4.27
CA LEU A 97 -5.07 9.12 4.59
C LEU A 97 -4.93 10.60 4.17
N PHE A 98 -5.34 10.95 2.96
CA PHE A 98 -4.97 12.22 2.33
C PHE A 98 -6.11 13.22 2.17
N SER A 99 -7.37 12.83 2.36
CA SER A 99 -8.48 13.76 2.23
C SER A 99 -8.91 14.36 3.58
N PRO A 100 -8.95 15.69 3.74
CA PRO A 100 -9.59 16.35 4.88
C PRO A 100 -11.08 16.67 4.61
N SER A 101 -11.53 16.65 3.35
CA SER A 101 -12.87 17.10 2.95
C SER A 101 -13.39 16.39 1.68
N THR A 102 -14.70 16.35 1.49
CA THR A 102 -15.34 15.72 0.32
C THR A 102 -15.38 16.61 -0.93
N SER A 103 -15.09 17.91 -0.80
CA SER A 103 -15.01 18.85 -1.92
C SER A 103 -13.72 18.66 -2.73
N GLU A 104 -13.84 18.72 -4.06
CA GLU A 104 -12.69 18.65 -5.00
C GLU A 104 -11.77 17.45 -4.77
N LEU A 105 -12.35 16.31 -4.38
CA LEU A 105 -11.65 15.14 -3.85
C LEU A 105 -10.50 14.67 -4.76
N LYS A 106 -10.74 14.59 -6.07
CA LYS A 106 -9.73 14.24 -7.08
C LYS A 106 -8.50 15.16 -7.00
N PHE A 107 -8.71 16.47 -7.02
CA PHE A 107 -7.62 17.44 -7.00
C PHE A 107 -6.88 17.38 -5.68
N ARG A 108 -7.60 17.40 -4.55
CA ARG A 108 -6.99 17.40 -3.22
C ARG A 108 -6.17 16.13 -2.95
N VAL A 109 -6.75 14.96 -3.18
CA VAL A 109 -6.07 13.68 -2.92
C VAL A 109 -4.84 13.55 -3.82
N SER A 110 -4.96 13.86 -5.11
CA SER A 110 -3.81 13.79 -6.03
C SER A 110 -2.70 14.78 -5.68
N ALA A 111 -3.05 16.01 -5.30
CA ALA A 111 -2.08 17.04 -4.93
C ALA A 111 -1.38 16.73 -3.59
N LEU A 112 -2.13 16.27 -2.58
CA LEU A 112 -1.59 15.95 -1.26
C LEU A 112 -0.71 14.69 -1.29
N ILE A 113 -1.07 13.67 -2.08
CA ILE A 113 -0.20 12.51 -2.27
C ILE A 113 1.08 12.93 -3.01
N ALA A 114 0.97 13.72 -4.09
CA ALA A 114 2.13 14.17 -4.84
C ALA A 114 3.07 15.03 -3.99
N SER A 115 2.53 15.97 -3.19
CA SER A 115 3.34 16.78 -2.28
C SER A 115 3.93 15.95 -1.13
N TYR A 116 3.26 14.88 -0.73
CA TYR A 116 3.78 13.95 0.27
C TYR A 116 4.91 13.07 -0.26
N LEU A 117 4.88 12.66 -1.53
CA LEU A 117 5.90 11.78 -2.08
C LEU A 117 7.10 12.51 -2.70
N HIS A 118 6.90 13.73 -3.18
CA HIS A 118 7.91 14.47 -3.95
C HIS A 118 8.11 15.88 -3.43
N ASP A 119 9.34 16.39 -3.52
CA ASP A 119 9.67 17.78 -3.21
C ASP A 119 9.15 18.75 -4.29
N PRO A 120 9.11 20.07 -4.04
CA PRO A 120 8.58 21.03 -5.01
C PRO A 120 9.39 20.99 -6.31
N GLY A 121 8.70 20.83 -7.45
CA GLY A 121 9.34 20.78 -8.75
C GLY A 121 8.48 20.10 -9.83
N GLN A 122 9.07 19.93 -11.00
CA GLN A 122 8.43 19.33 -12.17
C GLN A 122 7.95 17.90 -11.89
N GLU A 123 8.75 17.10 -11.17
CA GLU A 123 8.41 15.72 -10.83
C GLU A 123 7.11 15.64 -10.01
N ARG A 124 6.92 16.54 -9.03
CA ARG A 124 5.69 16.62 -8.24
C ARG A 124 4.48 16.94 -9.11
N ALA A 125 4.63 17.89 -10.05
CA ALA A 125 3.54 18.26 -10.96
C ALA A 125 3.15 17.09 -11.87
N GLU A 126 4.14 16.34 -12.38
CA GLU A 126 3.90 15.14 -13.19
C GLU A 126 3.32 13.98 -12.38
N ALA A 127 3.77 13.80 -11.13
CA ALA A 127 3.19 12.84 -10.20
C ALA A 127 1.72 13.17 -9.93
N GLN A 128 1.36 14.43 -9.66
CA GLN A 128 -0.03 14.85 -9.45
C GLN A 128 -0.91 14.51 -10.65
N LYS A 129 -0.45 14.79 -11.88
CA LYS A 129 -1.18 14.44 -13.11
C LYS A 129 -1.42 12.93 -13.24
N ARG A 130 -0.38 12.11 -13.00
CA ARG A 130 -0.47 10.65 -13.03
C ARG A 130 -1.44 10.11 -11.97
N ILE A 131 -1.35 10.61 -10.74
CA ILE A 131 -2.23 10.22 -9.63
C ILE A 131 -3.68 10.61 -9.93
N ALA A 132 -3.91 11.81 -10.48
CA ALA A 132 -5.24 12.26 -10.87
C ALA A 132 -5.85 11.38 -11.97
N ALA A 133 -5.04 10.90 -12.92
CA ALA A 133 -5.48 9.95 -13.95
C ALA A 133 -5.88 8.59 -13.34
N LEU A 134 -5.11 8.08 -12.38
CA LEU A 134 -5.46 6.85 -11.66
C LEU A 134 -6.76 7.01 -10.85
N TYR A 135 -7.00 8.18 -10.26
CA TYR A 135 -8.26 8.49 -9.57
C TYR A 135 -9.47 8.37 -10.52
N ASP A 136 -9.35 8.85 -11.75
CA ASP A 136 -10.42 8.72 -12.76
C ASP A 136 -10.75 7.25 -13.07
N LYS A 137 -9.74 6.37 -13.07
CA LYS A 137 -9.92 4.93 -13.28
C LYS A 137 -10.74 4.31 -12.14
N ARG A 138 -10.47 4.68 -10.90
CA ARG A 138 -11.29 4.27 -9.75
C ARG A 138 -12.71 4.81 -9.84
N SER A 139 -12.87 6.08 -10.21
CA SER A 139 -14.21 6.68 -10.39
C SER A 139 -15.04 5.89 -11.41
N ALA A 140 -14.44 5.56 -12.56
CA ALA A 140 -15.08 4.73 -13.58
C ALA A 140 -15.44 3.31 -13.06
N ALA A 141 -14.56 2.71 -12.25
CA ALA A 141 -14.79 1.41 -11.62
C ALA A 141 -15.99 1.45 -10.65
N ALA A 142 -16.11 2.49 -9.83
CA ALA A 142 -17.23 2.69 -8.90
C ALA A 142 -18.59 2.86 -9.61
N HIS A 143 -18.59 3.42 -10.81
CA HIS A 143 -19.80 3.62 -11.62
C HIS A 143 -20.10 2.48 -12.60
N GLY A 144 -19.43 1.33 -12.48
CA GLY A 144 -19.72 0.14 -13.29
C GLY A 144 -19.37 0.29 -14.78
N LYS A 145 -18.43 1.19 -15.13
CA LYS A 145 -17.92 1.37 -16.50
C LYS A 145 -16.43 1.04 -16.53
N PRO A 146 -16.03 -0.24 -16.58
CA PRO A 146 -14.62 -0.62 -16.48
C PRO A 146 -13.83 -0.05 -17.66
N ARG A 147 -13.03 0.98 -17.38
CA ARG A 147 -11.97 1.49 -18.28
C ARG A 147 -10.58 1.32 -17.65
N HIS A 148 -10.48 0.46 -16.64
CA HIS A 148 -9.22 0.13 -16.00
C HIS A 148 -8.61 -1.11 -16.65
N VAL A 149 -7.30 -1.07 -16.83
CA VAL A 149 -6.49 -2.25 -17.19
C VAL A 149 -5.81 -2.78 -15.93
N PRO A 150 -5.36 -4.05 -15.90
CA PRO A 150 -4.63 -4.61 -14.75
C PRO A 150 -3.48 -3.72 -14.25
N ASP A 151 -2.81 -3.00 -15.16
CA ASP A 151 -1.74 -2.06 -14.83
C ASP A 151 -2.21 -0.88 -13.96
N ASP A 152 -3.46 -0.42 -14.11
CA ASP A 152 -4.02 0.66 -13.28
C ASP A 152 -4.19 0.21 -11.82
N LEU A 153 -4.53 -1.07 -11.62
CA LEU A 153 -4.63 -1.68 -10.29
C LEU A 153 -3.24 -1.78 -9.66
N VAL A 154 -2.26 -2.32 -10.39
CA VAL A 154 -0.86 -2.43 -9.92
C VAL A 154 -0.29 -1.05 -9.59
N ALA A 155 -0.54 -0.03 -10.42
CA ALA A 155 -0.14 1.34 -10.16
C ALA A 155 -0.77 1.90 -8.87
N SER A 156 -2.04 1.58 -8.60
CA SER A 156 -2.72 1.96 -7.36
C SER A 156 -2.14 1.26 -6.12
N PHE A 157 -1.76 -0.02 -6.23
CA PHE A 157 -1.01 -0.72 -5.18
C PHE A 157 0.33 -0.05 -4.88
N ASN A 158 1.09 0.25 -5.93
CA ASN A 158 2.40 0.88 -5.80
C ASN A 158 2.31 2.29 -5.19
N LEU A 159 1.25 3.03 -5.51
CA LEU A 159 0.99 4.34 -4.92
C LEU A 159 0.72 4.24 -3.42
N LEU A 160 -0.20 3.36 -3.00
CA LEU A 160 -0.52 3.14 -1.58
C LEU A 160 0.70 2.60 -0.82
N ARG A 161 1.43 1.65 -1.42
CA ARG A 161 2.70 1.13 -0.87
C ARG A 161 3.70 2.25 -0.64
N SER A 162 3.91 3.14 -1.61
CA SER A 162 4.87 4.25 -1.48
C SER A 162 4.51 5.17 -0.32
N CYS A 163 3.21 5.48 -0.15
CA CYS A 163 2.73 6.29 0.97
C CYS A 163 2.99 5.59 2.32
N LEU A 164 2.61 4.32 2.45
CA LEU A 164 2.80 3.55 3.67
C LEU A 164 4.28 3.37 4.01
N MET A 165 5.13 3.08 3.02
CA MET A 165 6.57 2.94 3.23
C MET A 165 7.19 4.23 3.76
N LYS A 166 6.77 5.40 3.25
CA LYS A 166 7.24 6.68 3.76
C LYS A 166 6.82 6.89 5.22
N MET A 167 5.56 6.63 5.57
CA MET A 167 5.06 6.72 6.95
C MET A 167 5.80 5.76 7.90
N ILE A 168 6.11 4.53 7.46
CA ILE A 168 6.87 3.54 8.23
C ILE A 168 8.32 3.98 8.43
N ASN A 169 8.93 4.55 7.40
CA ASN A 169 10.30 5.06 7.48
C ASN A 169 10.39 6.26 8.43
N GLU A 170 9.40 7.17 8.39
CA GLU A 170 9.29 8.34 9.27
C GLU A 170 8.77 8.01 10.67
N GLY A 171 8.17 6.82 10.86
CA GLY A 171 7.61 6.39 12.13
C GLY A 171 6.37 7.18 12.58
N ARG A 172 5.66 7.83 11.64
CA ARG A 172 4.48 8.66 11.92
C ARG A 172 3.53 8.72 10.73
N VAL A 173 2.25 8.99 11.01
CA VAL A 173 1.26 9.38 9.99
C VAL A 173 1.21 10.91 9.94
N PRO A 174 1.27 11.54 8.76
CA PRO A 174 1.19 12.99 8.66
C PRO A 174 -0.22 13.46 9.03
N THR A 175 -0.30 14.54 9.80
CA THR A 175 -1.56 15.24 10.08
C THR A 175 -2.06 15.97 8.84
N LYS A 176 -3.36 16.32 8.83
CA LYS A 176 -3.96 17.06 7.71
C LYS A 176 -3.31 18.44 7.53
N ASP A 177 -2.99 19.12 8.63
CA ASP A 177 -2.31 20.41 8.59
C ASP A 177 -0.89 20.30 8.02
N GLU A 178 -0.12 19.28 8.40
CA GLU A 178 1.20 19.04 7.82
C GLU A 178 1.15 18.78 6.30
N LEU A 179 0.16 18.01 5.84
CA LEU A 179 -0.04 17.77 4.41
C LEU A 179 -0.38 19.05 3.66
N GLN A 180 -1.23 19.90 4.26
CA GLN A 180 -1.62 21.18 3.68
C GLN A 180 -0.46 22.18 3.66
N ASN A 181 0.29 22.28 4.75
CA ASN A 181 1.49 23.10 4.87
C ASN A 181 2.51 22.71 3.80
N ARG A 182 2.76 21.41 3.63
CA ARG A 182 3.65 20.89 2.59
C ARG A 182 3.17 21.16 1.16
N LEU A 183 1.85 21.15 0.94
CA LEU A 183 1.27 21.50 -0.36
C LEU A 183 1.56 22.95 -0.73
N PHE A 184 1.44 23.88 0.23
CA PHE A 184 1.65 25.31 0.01
C PHE A 184 3.09 25.79 0.24
N GLY A 185 4.01 24.88 0.58
CA GLY A 185 5.42 25.21 0.81
C GLY A 185 5.67 25.97 2.12
N ALA A 186 4.71 25.95 3.04
CA ALA A 186 4.94 26.34 4.42
C ALA A 186 5.58 25.12 5.11
N ALA A 187 6.88 25.14 5.32
CA ALA A 187 7.58 24.15 6.15
C ALA A 187 8.03 24.83 7.44
#